data_AF-X0T3Q6-F1
#
_entry.id   AF-X0T3Q6-F1
#
_cell.length_a   1.000
_cell.length_b   1.000
_cell.length_c   1.000
_cell.angle_alpha   90.00
_cell.angle_beta   90.00
_cell.angle_gamma   90.00
#
_symmetry.space_group_name_H-M   'P 1'
#
loop_
_entity.id
_entity.type
_entity.pdbx_description
1 polymer ?
#
loop_
_entity_poly.entity_id
_entity_poly.type
_entity_poly.pdbx_seq_one_letter_code
_entity_poly.pdbx_strand_id
1 'polypeptide(L)' 'MYALVLAGGKGERLRPLSEDRPKPMVLLAGKPILEYHLTWLRDHGVTHALLLCGYRSDVIQ' A
#
# COMPACT_ATOMS: atom_id res chain seq x y z
N MET A 1 16.86 -5.31 -7.86
CA MET A 1 15.65 -6.03 -8.34
C MET A 1 14.46 -5.08 -8.30
N TYR A 2 13.53 -5.21 -9.25
CA TYR A 2 12.28 -4.42 -9.30
C TYR A 2 11.10 -5.23 -8.79
N ALA A 3 10.17 -4.59 -8.09
CA ALA A 3 8.87 -5.14 -7.72
C ALA A 3 7.74 -4.22 -8.19
N LEU A 4 6.60 -4.81 -8.55
CA LEU A 4 5.37 -4.10 -8.85
C LEU A 4 4.38 -4.36 -7.70
N VAL A 5 3.88 -3.30 -7.08
CA VAL A 5 2.91 -3.38 -5.98
C VAL A 5 1.59 -2.81 -6.44
N LEU A 6 0.54 -3.64 -6.48
CA LEU A 6 -0.80 -3.22 -6.85
C LEU A 6 -1.45 -2.46 -5.69
N ALA A 7 -1.66 -1.15 -5.88
CA ALA A 7 -2.12 -0.23 -4.84
C ALA A 7 -3.41 0.52 -5.23
N GLY A 8 -4.07 0.16 -6.35
CA GLY A 8 -5.19 0.92 -6.90
C GLY A 8 -6.60 0.50 -6.49
N GLY A 9 -6.76 -0.53 -5.65
CA GLY A 9 -8.09 -1.05 -5.28
C GLY A 9 -8.86 -0.15 -4.31
N LYS A 10 -10.17 0.03 -4.55
CA LYS A 10 -11.08 0.84 -3.72
C LYS A 10 -11.29 0.33 -2.28
N GLY A 11 -10.98 -0.95 -2.01
CA GLY A 11 -10.98 -1.50 -0.65
C GLY A 11 -12.36 -1.73 -0.03
N GLU A 12 -13.44 -1.84 -0.81
CA GLU A 12 -14.83 -1.79 -0.29
C GLU A 12 -15.17 -2.82 0.81
N ARG A 13 -14.54 -3.99 0.79
CA ARG A 13 -14.70 -5.02 1.82
C ARG A 13 -14.04 -4.69 3.17
N LEU A 14 -13.20 -3.66 3.21
CA LEU A 14 -12.45 -3.24 4.39
C LEU A 14 -13.10 -2.02 5.09
N ARG A 15 -14.28 -1.58 4.64
CA ARG A 15 -15.01 -0.50 5.30
C ARG A 15 -15.35 -0.89 6.75
N PRO A 16 -15.34 0.08 7.69
CA PRO A 16 -15.16 1.52 7.47
C PRO A 16 -13.69 1.97 7.32
N LEU A 17 -12.72 1.08 7.51
CA LEU A 17 -11.29 1.43 7.59
C LEU A 17 -10.71 2.05 6.32
N SER A 18 -11.36 1.83 5.16
CA SER A 18 -10.94 2.35 3.86
C SER A 18 -11.85 3.45 3.31
N GLU A 19 -12.71 4.06 4.13
CA GLU A 19 -13.58 5.17 3.67
C GLU A 19 -12.81 6.48 3.52
N ASP A 20 -11.90 6.77 4.45
CA ASP A 20 -11.13 8.03 4.51
C ASP A 20 -9.73 7.91 3.89
N ARG A 21 -9.29 6.70 3.50
CA ARG A 21 -7.97 6.41 2.93
C ARG A 21 -7.99 5.20 1.99
N PRO A 22 -7.05 5.11 1.02
CA PRO A 22 -6.94 3.92 0.17
C PRO A 22 -6.45 2.71 0.99
N LYS A 23 -6.82 1.49 0.56
CA LYS A 23 -6.46 0.24 1.27
C LYS A 23 -4.98 0.14 1.69
N PRO A 24 -3.99 0.49 0.86
CA PRO A 24 -2.58 0.41 1.25
C PRO A 24 -2.21 1.30 2.45
N MET A 25 -2.99 2.37 2.69
CA MET A 25 -2.73 3.34 3.76
C MET A 25 -3.54 3.06 5.04
N VAL A 26 -4.28 1.96 5.08
CA VAL A 26 -4.95 1.49 6.30
C VAL A 26 -3.91 1.09 7.33
N LEU A 27 -4.12 1.51 8.59
CA LEU A 27 -3.17 1.24 9.66
C LEU A 27 -3.40 -0.15 10.24
N LEU A 28 -2.32 -0.93 10.28
CA LEU A 28 -2.19 -2.16 11.04
C LEU A 28 -1.14 -1.93 12.11
N ALA A 29 -1.49 -2.08 13.39
CA ALA A 29 -0.59 -1.82 14.52
C ALA A 29 0.21 -0.49 14.42
N GLY A 30 -0.47 0.59 13.96
CA GLY A 30 0.10 1.93 13.84
C GLY A 30 0.86 2.21 12.54
N LYS A 31 1.00 1.24 11.64
CA LYS A 31 1.73 1.38 10.36
C LYS A 31 0.83 1.11 9.16
N PRO A 32 0.98 1.83 8.04
CA PRO A 32 0.28 1.51 6.80
C PRO A 32 0.55 0.07 6.34
N ILE A 33 -0.47 -0.64 5.82
CA ILE A 33 -0.30 -1.95 5.17
C ILE A 33 0.82 -1.91 4.12
N LEU A 34 0.93 -0.81 3.36
CA LEU A 34 1.98 -0.60 2.37
C LEU A 34 3.39 -0.68 2.97
N GLU A 35 3.60 -0.17 4.18
CA GLU A 35 4.91 -0.20 4.84
C GLU A 35 5.39 -1.63 5.10
N TYR A 36 4.47 -2.53 5.48
CA TYR A 36 4.79 -3.94 5.67
C TYR A 36 5.26 -4.59 4.36
N HIS A 37 4.60 -4.29 3.24
CA HIS A 37 5.01 -4.80 1.93
C HIS A 37 6.38 -4.28 1.51
N LEU A 38 6.61 -2.97 1.63
CA LEU A 38 7.89 -2.35 1.25
C LEU A 38 9.04 -2.83 2.13
N THR A 39 8.80 -2.98 3.44
CA THR A 39 9.77 -3.55 4.39
C THR A 39 10.13 -4.97 3.99
N TRP A 40 9.13 -5.83 3.76
CA TRP A 40 9.36 -7.20 3.34
C TRP A 40 10.14 -7.30 2.03
N LEU A 41 9.78 -6.48 1.03
CA LEU A 41 10.49 -6.42 -0.26
C LEU A 41 11.95 -5.99 -0.08
N ARG A 42 12.20 -4.94 0.71
CA ARG A 42 13.54 -4.45 1.02
C ARG A 42 14.39 -5.52 1.69
N ASP A 43 13.83 -6.22 2.66
CA ASP A 43 14.54 -7.26 3.41
C ASP A 43 14.92 -8.47 2.52
N HIS A 44 14.30 -8.60 1.35
CA HIS A 44 14.63 -9.59 0.30
C HIS A 44 15.45 -9.02 -0.87
N GLY A 45 16.08 -7.84 -0.70
CA GLY A 45 16.98 -7.26 -1.69
C GLY A 45 16.29 -6.58 -2.87
N VAL A 46 14.99 -6.29 -2.78
CA VAL A 46 14.31 -5.42 -3.75
C VAL A 46 14.74 -3.98 -3.51
N THR A 47 15.24 -3.33 -4.55
CA THR A 47 15.81 -1.98 -4.48
C THR A 47 14.91 -0.93 -5.14
N HIS A 48 13.94 -1.37 -5.94
CA HIS A 48 12.99 -0.50 -6.62
C HIS A 48 11.59 -1.11 -6.54
N ALA A 49 10.61 -0.33 -6.08
CA ALA A 49 9.21 -0.71 -6.07
C ALA A 49 8.41 0.30 -6.90
N LEU A 50 7.65 -0.19 -7.89
CA LEU A 50 6.70 0.62 -8.65
C LEU A 50 5.31 0.39 -8.06
N LEU A 51 4.71 1.46 -7.53
CA LEU A 51 3.36 1.42 -7.01
C LEU A 51 2.37 1.68 -8.15
N LEU A 52 1.57 0.67 -8.47
CA LEU A 52 0.50 0.77 -9.45
C LEU A 52 -0.75 1.27 -8.75
N CYS A 53 -0.80 2.59 -8.58
CA CYS A 53 -1.84 3.30 -7.85
C CYS A 53 -3.11 3.52 -8.69
N GLY A 54 -4.21 3.84 -8.02
CA GLY A 54 -5.53 4.03 -8.61
C GLY A 54 -6.40 4.87 -7.68
N TYR A 55 -7.43 4.27 -7.06
CA TYR A 55 -8.33 4.99 -6.16
C TYR A 55 -7.57 5.74 -5.05
N ARG A 56 -7.79 7.07 -4.97
CA ARG A 56 -7.22 7.98 -3.96
C ARG A 56 -5.68 7.89 -3.85
N SER A 57 -5.02 7.79 -4.99
CA SER A 57 -3.55 7.70 -5.07
C SER A 57 -2.83 8.92 -4.51
N ASP A 58 -3.49 10.07 -4.45
CA ASP A 58 -3.00 11.34 -3.88
C ASP A 58 -2.60 11.22 -2.40
N VAL A 59 -3.14 10.24 -1.67
CA VAL A 59 -2.83 9.98 -0.26
C VAL A 59 -1.53 9.18 -0.10
N ILE A 60 -1.04 8.52 -1.15
CA ILE A 60 0.17 7.69 -1.13
C ILE A 60 1.36 8.60 -1.48
N GLN A 61 2.19 8.93 -0.48
CA GLN A 61 3.36 9.82 -0.61
C GLN A 61 4.68 9.07 -0.41
#